data_AF-A0A9D6EPV8-F1
#
_entry.id   AF-A0A9D6EPV8-F1
#
_cell.length_a   1.000
_cell.length_b   1.000
_cell.length_c   1.000
_cell.angle_alpha   90.00
_cell.angle_beta   90.00
_cell.angle_gamma   90.00
#
_symmetry.space_group_name_H-M   'P 1'
#
loop_
_entity.id
_entity.type
_entity.pdbx_description
1 polymer ?
#
loop_
_entity_poly.entity_id
_entity_poly.type
_entity_poly.pdbx_seq_one_letter_code
_entity_poly.pdbx_strand_id
1 'polypeptide(L)'
;MGLALVAIREDEDAVGAYGVAPFRFKCGTLTVSAAVAGLVGAVYTWQVTYITPGDIFSLEKAVGPVVIAMIGGSGTVLGPLVGALLIEVIREFLRLKTQYLALTVYGIMLILVGLFIPGGLMRLRRR
;
A
#
# COMPACT_ATOMS: atom_id res chain seq x y z
N MET A 1 15.20 11.70 7.99
CA MET A 1 14.74 10.29 8.00
C MET A 1 14.87 9.61 6.64
N GLY A 2 14.42 10.24 5.54
CA GLY A 2 14.50 9.64 4.19
C GLY A 2 15.90 9.19 3.74
N LEU A 3 16.91 10.06 3.85
CA LEU A 3 18.30 9.72 3.46
C LEU A 3 18.89 8.57 4.30
N ALA A 4 18.63 8.56 5.61
CA ALA A 4 19.06 7.47 6.50
C ALA A 4 18.42 6.13 6.11
N LEU A 5 17.13 6.13 5.74
CA LEU A 5 16.46 4.92 5.26
C LEU A 5 16.96 4.44 3.90
N VAL A 6 17.37 5.34 3.02
CA VAL A 6 18.01 4.99 1.75
C VAL A 6 19.36 4.32 2.00
N ALA A 7 20.17 4.89 2.90
CA ALA A 7 21.45 4.28 3.28
C ALA A 7 21.27 2.90 3.94
N ILE A 8 20.31 2.76 4.87
CA ILE A 8 19.97 1.46 5.49
C ILE A 8 19.50 0.43 4.46
N ARG A 9 18.86 0.87 3.36
CA ARG A 9 18.40 0.00 2.28
C ARG A 9 19.56 -0.50 1.39
N GLU A 10 20.66 0.24 1.29
CA GLU A 10 21.83 -0.19 0.52
C GLU A 10 22.73 -1.12 1.32
N ASP A 11 23.10 -0.74 2.55
CA ASP A 11 23.93 -1.56 3.43
C ASP A 11 23.64 -1.23 4.91
N GLU A 12 22.96 -2.14 5.59
CA GLU A 12 22.57 -1.97 6.99
C GLU A 12 23.76 -2.08 7.96
N ASP A 13 24.70 -2.99 7.68
CA ASP A 13 25.86 -3.25 8.53
C ASP A 13 26.85 -2.09 8.46
N ALA A 14 27.06 -1.52 7.26
CA ALA A 14 27.87 -0.33 7.08
C ALA A 14 27.28 0.87 7.86
N VAL A 15 25.97 1.09 7.77
CA VAL A 15 25.29 2.18 8.51
C VAL A 15 25.42 2.00 10.02
N GLY A 16 25.35 0.75 10.50
CA GLY A 16 25.61 0.40 11.90
C GLY A 16 27.03 0.77 12.36
N ALA A 17 28.04 0.53 11.51
CA ALA A 17 29.43 0.85 11.79
C ALA A 17 29.71 2.37 11.89
N TYR A 18 28.93 3.19 11.17
CA TYR A 18 29.01 4.66 11.24
C TYR A 18 28.26 5.27 12.45
N GLY A 19 27.82 4.46 13.41
CA GLY A 19 27.20 4.91 14.67
C GLY A 19 25.70 5.24 14.56
N VAL A 20 25.07 4.93 13.43
CA VAL A 20 23.60 5.06 13.27
C VAL A 20 22.97 3.73 13.64
N ALA A 21 22.00 3.72 14.56
CA ALA A 21 21.29 2.50 14.93
C ALA A 21 20.13 2.21 13.94
N PRO A 22 20.28 1.31 12.94
CA PRO A 22 19.26 1.08 11.91
C PRO A 22 17.93 0.61 12.51
N PHE A 23 17.99 -0.18 13.58
CA PHE A 23 16.81 -0.67 14.31
C PHE A 23 15.89 0.47 14.78
N ARG A 24 16.46 1.55 15.37
CA ARG A 24 15.66 2.69 15.88
C ARG A 24 14.97 3.44 14.74
N PHE A 25 15.66 3.60 13.60
CA PHE A 25 15.08 4.25 12.43
C PHE A 25 13.97 3.42 11.79
N LYS A 26 14.18 2.10 11.65
CA LYS A 26 13.13 1.17 11.17
C LYS A 26 11.91 1.19 12.09
N CYS A 27 12.09 1.01 13.40
CA CYS A 27 11.00 1.07 14.37
C CYS A 27 10.25 2.41 14.32
N GLY A 28 10.97 3.54 14.33
CA GLY A 28 10.33 4.86 14.26
C GLY A 28 9.46 5.05 13.02
N THR A 29 9.96 4.61 11.86
CA THR A 29 9.21 4.73 10.58
C THR A 29 8.03 3.76 10.51
N LEU A 30 8.16 2.57 11.07
CA LEU A 30 7.05 1.62 11.23
C LEU A 30 5.98 2.18 12.16
N THR A 31 6.36 2.75 13.32
CA THR A 31 5.41 3.34 14.27
C THR A 31 4.62 4.48 13.66
N VAL A 32 5.27 5.40 12.94
CA VAL A 32 4.57 6.49 12.25
C VAL A 32 3.62 5.95 11.18
N SER A 33 4.04 4.95 10.41
CA SER A 33 3.20 4.34 9.36
C SER A 33 2.00 3.60 9.96
N ALA A 34 2.22 2.84 11.03
CA ALA A 34 1.18 2.11 11.76
C ALA A 34 0.20 3.05 12.46
N ALA A 35 0.65 4.20 12.98
CA ALA A 35 -0.21 5.20 13.58
C ALA A 35 -1.19 5.79 12.56
N VAL A 36 -0.70 6.15 11.37
CA VAL A 36 -1.56 6.65 10.28
C VAL A 36 -2.54 5.57 9.81
N ALA A 37 -2.07 4.35 9.59
CA ALA A 37 -2.93 3.23 9.21
C ALA A 37 -4.00 2.93 10.27
N GLY A 38 -3.64 2.99 11.56
CA GLY A 38 -4.56 2.81 12.68
C GLY A 38 -5.61 3.91 12.78
N LEU A 39 -5.23 5.17 12.57
CA LEU A 39 -6.18 6.30 12.53
C LEU A 39 -7.19 6.15 11.39
N VAL A 40 -6.73 5.81 10.20
CA VAL A 40 -7.63 5.55 9.05
C VAL A 40 -8.56 4.36 9.34
N GLY A 41 -8.02 3.28 9.93
CA GLY A 41 -8.81 2.12 10.34
C GLY A 41 -9.88 2.47 11.37
N ALA A 42 -9.57 3.32 12.36
CA ALA A 42 -10.51 3.75 13.39
C ALA A 42 -11.66 4.62 12.82
N VAL A 43 -11.34 5.53 11.89
CA VAL A 43 -12.36 6.31 11.17
C VAL A 43 -13.23 5.40 10.31
N TYR A 44 -12.62 4.40 9.66
CA TYR A 44 -13.35 3.44 8.83
C TYR A 44 -14.31 2.56 9.65
N THR A 45 -13.87 2.00 10.78
CA THR A 45 -14.74 1.19 11.64
C THR A 45 -15.88 2.02 12.24
N TRP A 46 -15.63 3.29 12.55
CA TRP A 46 -16.67 4.23 12.97
C TRP A 46 -17.74 4.41 11.89
N GLN A 47 -17.36 4.47 10.61
CA GLN A 47 -18.31 4.61 9.50
C GLN A 47 -19.18 3.36 9.29
N VAL A 48 -18.62 2.15 9.41
CA VAL A 48 -19.30 0.91 9.02
C VAL A 48 -20.40 0.49 10.02
N THR A 49 -20.40 1.02 11.26
CA THR A 49 -21.42 0.85 12.32
C THR A 49 -21.71 -0.59 12.79
N TYR A 50 -21.57 -1.60 11.92
CA TYR A 50 -21.75 -3.03 12.20
C TYR A 50 -20.49 -3.82 11.80
N ILE A 51 -19.94 -4.56 12.75
CA ILE A 51 -18.65 -5.24 12.61
C ILE A 51 -18.87 -6.75 12.50
N THR A 52 -18.79 -7.28 11.27
CA THR A 52 -18.76 -8.73 11.03
C THR A 52 -17.32 -9.15 10.73
N PRO A 53 -16.74 -10.14 11.44
CA PRO A 53 -15.34 -10.56 11.22
C PRO A 53 -15.08 -11.06 9.79
N GLY A 54 -16.10 -11.64 9.14
CA GLY A 54 -16.01 -12.08 7.74
C GLY A 54 -15.79 -10.95 6.73
N ASP A 55 -16.35 -9.75 6.98
CA ASP A 55 -16.29 -8.59 6.07
C ASP A 55 -15.11 -7.65 6.33
N ILE A 56 -14.54 -7.69 7.53
CA ILE A 56 -13.46 -6.77 7.93
C ILE A 56 -12.09 -7.41 7.68
N PHE A 57 -11.99 -8.72 7.88
CA PHE A 57 -10.80 -9.51 7.56
C PHE A 57 -10.88 -10.19 6.19
N SER A 58 -11.77 -9.72 5.31
CA SER A 58 -11.87 -10.26 3.97
C SER A 58 -10.56 -10.02 3.21
N LEU A 59 -10.21 -10.99 2.36
CA LEU A 59 -9.04 -10.91 1.51
C LEU A 59 -9.05 -9.65 0.62
N GLU A 60 -10.23 -9.17 0.24
CA GLU A 60 -10.37 -7.91 -0.51
C GLU A 60 -9.78 -6.69 0.22
N LYS A 61 -10.03 -6.56 1.52
CA LYS A 61 -9.51 -5.44 2.32
C LYS A 61 -8.03 -5.58 2.65
N ALA A 62 -7.55 -6.81 2.75
CA ALA A 62 -6.12 -7.10 2.94
C ALA A 62 -5.30 -6.82 1.67
N VAL A 63 -5.83 -7.19 0.50
CA VAL A 63 -5.11 -7.10 -0.78
C VAL A 63 -5.27 -5.72 -1.43
N GLY A 64 -6.40 -5.02 -1.24
CA GLY A 64 -6.67 -3.72 -1.85
C GLY A 64 -5.55 -2.67 -1.68
N PRO A 65 -5.07 -2.40 -0.45
CA PRO A 65 -3.97 -1.46 -0.22
C PRO A 65 -2.67 -1.86 -0.92
N VAL A 66 -2.39 -3.15 -1.03
CA VAL A 66 -1.21 -3.67 -1.75
C VAL A 66 -1.32 -3.37 -3.23
N VAL A 67 -2.49 -3.60 -3.84
CA VAL A 67 -2.74 -3.29 -5.25
C VAL A 67 -2.60 -1.81 -5.54
N ILE A 68 -3.18 -0.96 -4.69
CA ILE A 68 -3.05 0.51 -4.76
C ILE A 68 -1.58 0.94 -4.72
N ALA A 69 -0.80 0.38 -3.78
CA ALA A 69 0.62 0.68 -3.65
C ALA A 69 1.44 0.19 -4.86
N MET A 70 1.12 -0.99 -5.40
CA MET A 70 1.78 -1.54 -6.59
C MET A 70 1.51 -0.72 -7.84
N ILE A 71 0.26 -0.29 -8.06
CA ILE A 71 -0.12 0.56 -9.20
C ILE A 71 0.58 1.92 -9.12
N GLY A 72 0.60 2.50 -7.90
CA GLY A 72 1.24 3.78 -7.65
C GLY A 72 2.76 3.78 -7.80
N GLY A 73 3.42 2.66 -7.46
CA GLY A 73 4.87 2.50 -7.55
C GLY A 73 5.63 2.91 -6.29
N SER A 74 6.80 2.30 -6.09
CA SER A 74 7.55 2.28 -4.81
C SER A 74 8.52 3.45 -4.58
N GLY A 75 8.26 4.64 -5.13
CA GLY A 75 9.25 5.73 -5.13
C GLY A 75 8.73 7.15 -4.89
N THR A 76 7.41 7.37 -4.80
CA THR A 76 6.85 8.72 -4.62
C THR A 76 5.57 8.69 -3.78
N VAL A 77 5.32 9.76 -3.02
CA VAL A 77 4.08 9.92 -2.23
C VAL A 77 2.84 10.08 -3.12
N LEU A 78 3.01 10.65 -4.33
CA LEU A 78 1.92 10.89 -5.28
C LEU A 78 1.47 9.64 -6.03
N GLY A 79 2.35 8.63 -6.19
CA GLY A 79 2.02 7.39 -6.87
C GLY A 79 0.83 6.65 -6.25
N PRO A 80 0.88 6.31 -4.94
CA PRO A 80 -0.23 5.66 -4.24
C PRO A 80 -1.54 6.45 -4.28
N LEU A 81 -1.49 7.78 -4.34
CA LEU A 81 -2.69 8.62 -4.44
C LEU A 81 -3.43 8.41 -5.77
N VAL A 82 -2.69 8.38 -6.88
CA VAL A 82 -3.26 8.10 -8.21
C VAL A 82 -3.72 6.64 -8.32
N GLY A 83 -2.95 5.71 -7.75
CA GLY A 83 -3.34 4.30 -7.66
C GLY A 83 -4.64 4.09 -6.87
N ALA A 84 -4.80 4.83 -5.77
CA ALA A 84 -6.02 4.80 -4.95
C ALA A 84 -7.22 5.32 -5.76
N LEU A 85 -7.09 6.48 -6.40
CA LEU A 85 -8.15 7.04 -7.24
C LEU A 85 -8.60 6.09 -8.35
N LEU A 86 -7.66 5.48 -9.09
CA LEU A 86 -7.98 4.53 -10.15
C LEU A 86 -8.70 3.30 -9.61
N ILE A 87 -8.20 2.72 -8.52
CA ILE A 87 -8.80 1.54 -7.91
C ILE A 87 -10.18 1.84 -7.33
N GLU A 88 -10.38 2.98 -6.69
CA GLU A 88 -11.68 3.38 -6.15
C GLU A 88 -12.71 3.59 -7.26
N VAL A 89 -12.32 4.20 -8.38
CA VAL A 89 -13.20 4.32 -9.57
C VAL A 89 -13.58 2.93 -10.09
N ILE A 90 -12.60 2.03 -10.26
CA ILE A 90 -12.84 0.66 -10.72
C ILE A 90 -13.76 -0.08 -9.73
N ARG A 91 -13.52 0.07 -8.43
CA ARG A 91 -14.33 -0.53 -7.35
C ARG A 91 -15.78 -0.08 -7.43
N GLU A 92 -16.04 1.21 -7.59
CA GLU A 92 -17.40 1.74 -7.69
C GLU A 92 -18.10 1.21 -8.95
N PHE A 93 -17.39 1.13 -10.08
CA PHE A 93 -17.92 0.54 -11.32
C PHE A 93 -18.23 -0.95 -11.19
N LEU A 94 -17.37 -1.73 -10.54
CA LEU A 94 -17.58 -3.16 -10.31
C LEU A 94 -18.76 -3.41 -9.36
N ARG A 95 -18.88 -2.58 -8.32
CA ARG A 95 -19.98 -2.67 -7.34
C ARG A 95 -21.36 -2.52 -8.00
N LEU A 96 -21.47 -1.71 -9.05
CA LEU A 96 -22.71 -1.52 -9.82
C LEU A 96 -23.07 -2.70 -10.74
N LYS A 97 -22.10 -3.55 -11.11
CA LYS A 97 -22.29 -4.63 -12.10
C LYS A 97 -22.26 -6.02 -11.51
N THR A 98 -21.42 -6.32 -10.50
CA THR A 98 -21.32 -7.66 -9.91
C THR A 98 -20.55 -7.66 -8.58
N GLN A 99 -21.21 -8.01 -7.47
CA GLN A 99 -20.57 -8.06 -6.13
C GLN A 99 -19.66 -9.30 -5.94
N TYR A 100 -19.97 -10.43 -6.57
CA TYR A 100 -19.26 -11.70 -6.37
C TYR A 100 -17.93 -11.83 -7.15
N LEU A 101 -17.76 -11.09 -8.25
CA LEU A 101 -16.54 -11.17 -9.08
C LEU A 101 -15.43 -10.22 -8.64
N ALA A 102 -15.70 -9.34 -7.66
CA ALA A 102 -14.73 -8.33 -7.22
C ALA A 102 -13.39 -8.95 -6.82
N LEU A 103 -13.41 -10.04 -6.04
CA LEU A 103 -12.20 -10.71 -5.56
C LEU A 103 -11.33 -11.27 -6.70
N THR A 104 -11.96 -11.89 -7.70
CA THR A 104 -11.27 -12.46 -8.86
C THR A 104 -10.64 -11.36 -9.71
N VAL A 105 -11.34 -10.22 -9.88
CA VAL A 105 -10.80 -9.08 -10.61
C VAL A 105 -9.62 -8.46 -9.86
N TYR A 106 -9.67 -8.33 -8.53
CA TYR A 106 -8.53 -7.85 -7.76
C TYR A 106 -7.30 -8.76 -7.90
N GLY A 107 -7.48 -10.07 -7.84
CA GLY A 107 -6.40 -11.04 -8.03
C GLY A 107 -5.77 -10.95 -9.42
N ILE A 108 -6.60 -10.89 -10.47
CA ILE A 108 -6.13 -10.71 -11.85
C ILE A 108 -5.43 -9.37 -12.02
N MET A 109 -5.96 -8.30 -11.43
CA MET A 109 -5.36 -6.97 -11.49
C MET A 109 -4.00 -6.94 -10.79
N LEU A 110 -3.84 -7.62 -9.65
CA LEU A 110 -2.56 -7.77 -8.97
C LEU A 110 -1.53 -8.46 -9.89
N ILE A 111 -1.92 -9.57 -10.52
CA ILE A 111 -1.06 -10.30 -11.45
C ILE A 111 -0.69 -9.41 -12.65
N LEU A 112 -1.67 -8.71 -13.25
CA LEU A 112 -1.43 -7.83 -14.39
C LEU A 112 -0.51 -6.66 -14.03
N VAL A 113 -0.74 -6.00 -12.89
CA VAL A 113 0.10 -4.88 -12.44
C VAL A 113 1.50 -5.36 -12.10
N GLY A 114 1.62 -6.50 -11.41
CA GLY A 114 2.90 -7.12 -11.10
C GLY A 114 3.69 -7.55 -12.35
N LEU A 115 2.99 -8.03 -13.38
CA LEU A 115 3.59 -8.55 -14.61
C LEU A 115 3.93 -7.45 -15.62
N PHE A 116 3.05 -6.46 -15.82
CA PHE A 116 3.23 -5.43 -16.84
C PHE A 116 3.96 -4.18 -16.33
N ILE A 117 3.98 -3.90 -15.03
CA ILE A 117 4.58 -2.68 -14.47
C ILE A 117 5.44 -2.97 -13.23
N PRO A 118 6.57 -3.71 -13.36
CA PRO A 118 7.51 -3.97 -12.27
C PRO A 118 8.22 -2.65 -11.85
N GLY A 119 7.51 -1.85 -11.05
CA GLY A 119 7.89 -0.49 -10.66
C GLY A 119 6.75 0.50 -10.42
N GLY A 120 5.53 0.19 -10.85
CA GLY A 120 4.36 1.08 -10.84
C GLY A 120 4.40 2.21 -11.87
N LEU A 121 3.26 2.89 -12.07
CA LEU A 121 3.05 3.91 -13.10
C LEU A 121 4.10 5.04 -13.07
N MET A 122 4.62 5.35 -11.89
CA MET A 122 5.57 6.44 -11.71
C MET A 122 7.00 6.11 -12.20
N ARG A 123 7.34 4.82 -12.37
CA ARG A 123 8.65 4.41 -12.93
C ARG A 123 8.72 4.61 -14.45
N LEU A 124 7.57 4.71 -15.12
CA LEU A 124 7.48 5.05 -16.55
C LEU A 124 7.79 6.54 -16.82
N ARG A 125 7.65 7.42 -15.82
CA ARG A 125 7.94 8.87 -15.94
C ARG A 125 9.41 9.25 -15.68
N ARG A 126 10.26 8.29 -15.31
CA ARG A 126 11.68 8.53 -14.99
C ARG A 126 12.65 7.99 -16.06
N ARG A 127 12.13 7.59 -17.22
CA ARG A 127 12.93 7.39 -18.45
C ARG A 127 12.79 8.58 -19.37
#